data_AF-A0A955NGE0-F1
#
_entry.id   AF-A0A955NGE0-F1
#
_cell.length_a   1.000
_cell.length_b   1.000
_cell.length_c   1.000
_cell.angle_alpha   90.00
_cell.angle_beta   90.00
_cell.angle_gamma   90.00
#
_symmetry.space_group_name_H-M   'P 1'
#
loop_
_entity.id
_entity.type
_entity.pdbx_description
1 polymer ?
#
loop_
_entity_poly.entity_id
_entity_poly.type
_entity_poly.pdbx_seq_one_letter_code
_entity_poly.pdbx_strand_id
1 'polypeptide(L)'
;MDKVISTRVDESVAFEIENLSKSLRIPKKKVIENAIRAYAEQAGPKKGKDFLDRSWGAWNREESPAETVKKAREAFDASMRRHQP
;
A
#
# COMPACT_ATOMS: atom_id res chain seq x y z
N MET A 1 -4.75 -12.88 2.65
CA MET A 1 -4.27 -13.47 1.39
C MET A 1 -2.78 -13.63 1.51
N ASP A 2 -2.25 -14.85 1.35
CA ASP A 2 -0.82 -15.11 1.47
C ASP A 2 -0.13 -14.89 0.12
N LYS A 3 1.10 -14.36 0.13
CA LYS A 3 1.95 -14.19 -1.06
C LYS A 3 3.25 -14.98 -0.86
N VAL A 4 3.71 -15.65 -1.91
CA VAL A 4 5.02 -16.33 -1.92
C VAL A 4 6.11 -15.30 -2.24
N ILE A 5 7.14 -15.25 -1.40
CA ILE A 5 8.33 -14.40 -1.60
C ILE A 5 9.54 -15.35 -1.55
N SER A 6 10.41 -15.28 -2.55
CA SER A 6 11.68 -16.00 -2.58
C SER A 6 12.83 -15.01 -2.74
N THR A 7 13.87 -15.18 -1.94
CA THR A 7 15.11 -14.39 -2.02
C THR A 7 16.28 -15.22 -1.51
N ARG A 8 17.49 -14.91 -1.98
CA ARG A 8 18.71 -15.46 -1.39
C ARG A 8 18.98 -14.76 -0.06
N VAL A 9 19.40 -15.52 0.94
CA VAL A 9 19.80 -15.04 2.27
C VAL A 9 21.09 -15.72 2.66
N ASP A 10 21.88 -15.06 3.49
CA ASP A 10 23.09 -15.66 4.05
C ASP A 10 22.77 -16.89 4.90
N GLU A 11 23.68 -17.87 4.89
CA GLU A 11 23.50 -19.13 5.61
C GLU A 11 23.36 -18.91 7.13
N SER A 12 24.11 -17.97 7.68
CA SER A 12 24.02 -17.58 9.10
C SER A 12 22.60 -17.10 9.46
N VAL A 13 22.00 -16.28 8.60
CA VAL A 13 20.65 -15.75 8.79
C VAL A 13 19.61 -16.87 8.70
N ALA A 14 19.77 -17.79 7.76
CA ALA A 14 18.90 -18.96 7.65
C ALA A 14 18.95 -19.84 8.92
N PHE A 15 20.14 -20.02 9.48
CA PHE A 15 20.36 -20.76 10.72
C PHE A 15 19.75 -20.04 11.95
N GLU A 16 19.87 -18.72 12.03
CA GLU A 16 19.23 -17.94 13.09
C GLU A 16 17.71 -18.03 13.05
N ILE A 17 17.10 -17.95 11.86
CA ILE A 17 15.65 -18.13 11.68
C ILE A 17 15.22 -19.51 12.17
N GLU A 18 15.99 -20.56 11.87
CA GLU A 18 15.73 -21.93 12.34
C GLU A 18 15.77 -22.02 13.87
N ASN A 19 16.80 -21.45 14.49
CA ASN A 19 16.96 -21.48 15.94
C ASN A 19 15.85 -20.71 16.65
N LEU A 20 15.47 -19.54 16.13
CA LEU A 20 14.34 -18.74 16.64
C LEU A 20 13.01 -19.48 16.49
N SER A 21 12.80 -20.15 15.37
CA SER A 21 11.61 -20.96 15.13
C SER A 21 11.48 -22.08 16.17
N LYS A 22 12.58 -22.78 16.47
CA LYS A 22 12.62 -23.85 17.47
C LYS A 22 12.45 -23.34 18.90
N SER A 23 13.16 -22.27 19.28
CA SER A 23 13.12 -21.75 20.65
C SER A 23 11.76 -21.17 21.01
N LEU A 24 11.13 -20.45 20.07
CA LEU A 24 9.82 -19.82 20.25
C LEU A 24 8.64 -20.76 19.91
N ARG A 25 8.92 -21.97 19.40
CA ARG A 25 7.92 -22.95 18.94
C ARG A 25 6.89 -22.37 17.96
N ILE A 26 7.36 -21.53 17.04
CA ILE A 26 6.54 -20.92 15.99
C ILE A 26 7.14 -21.22 14.61
N PRO A 27 6.32 -21.29 13.54
CA PRO A 27 6.84 -21.55 12.20
C PRO A 27 7.74 -20.41 11.71
N LYS A 28 8.73 -20.71 10.87
CA LYS A 28 9.67 -19.74 10.28
C LYS A 28 8.97 -18.53 9.64
N LYS A 29 7.83 -18.76 8.97
CA LYS A 29 6.94 -17.70 8.44
C LYS A 29 6.63 -16.65 9.51
N LYS A 30 6.20 -17.10 10.69
CA LYS A 30 5.79 -16.22 11.80
C LYS A 30 6.97 -15.51 12.44
N VAL A 31 8.16 -16.14 12.47
CA VAL A 31 9.41 -15.47 12.88
C VAL A 31 9.69 -14.28 11.96
N ILE A 32 9.68 -14.50 10.64
CA ILE A 32 9.96 -13.46 9.65
C ILE A 32 8.91 -12.34 9.69
N GLU A 33 7.62 -12.69 9.74
CA GLU A 33 6.54 -11.71 9.83
C GLU A 33 6.64 -10.84 11.09
N ASN A 34 6.95 -11.45 12.24
CA ASN A 34 7.12 -10.71 13.49
C ASN A 34 8.34 -9.79 13.44
N ALA A 35 9.46 -10.26 12.89
CA ALA A 35 10.67 -9.46 12.74
C ALA A 35 10.44 -8.25 11.83
N ILE A 36 9.74 -8.44 10.70
CA ILE A 36 9.39 -7.35 9.78
C ILE A 36 8.44 -6.35 10.45
N ARG A 37 7.44 -6.80 11.22
CA ARG A 37 6.55 -5.91 11.97
C ARG A 37 7.31 -5.09 13.01
N ALA A 38 8.15 -5.74 13.82
CA ALA A 38 8.97 -5.06 14.81
C ALA A 38 9.92 -4.04 14.16
N TYR A 39 10.53 -4.40 13.03
CA TYR A 39 11.38 -3.48 12.27
C TYR A 39 10.58 -2.29 11.72
N ALA A 40 9.37 -2.52 11.20
CA ALA A 40 8.50 -1.46 10.71
C ALA A 40 8.02 -0.52 11.83
N GLU A 41 7.73 -1.04 13.02
CA GLU A 41 7.39 -0.25 14.21
C GLU A 41 8.59 0.61 14.65
N GLN A 42 9.79 0.05 14.69
CA GLN A 42 11.02 0.78 15.01
C GLN A 42 11.41 1.83 13.96
N ALA A 43 11.18 1.54 12.67
CA ALA A 43 11.43 2.47 11.57
C ALA A 43 10.47 3.68 11.54
N GLY A 44 9.43 3.67 12.40
CA GLY A 44 8.47 4.75 12.56
C GLY A 44 7.46 4.87 11.41
N PRO A 45 6.41 5.72 11.55
CA PRO A 45 5.37 5.90 10.55
C PRO A 45 5.87 6.76 9.38
N LYS A 46 6.85 6.27 8.62
CA LYS A 46 7.22 6.87 7.33
C LYS A 46 7.52 5.76 6.31
N LYS A 47 6.68 5.72 5.25
CA LYS A 47 6.91 5.18 3.90
C LYS A 47 6.11 3.95 3.43
N GLY A 48 5.15 3.41 4.19
CA GLY A 48 4.33 2.28 3.72
C GLY A 48 2.92 2.62 3.25
N LYS A 49 2.21 3.49 3.98
CA LYS A 49 0.80 3.82 3.67
C LYS A 49 0.64 4.86 2.55
N ASP A 50 1.71 5.51 2.15
CA ASP A 50 1.65 6.73 1.36
C ASP A 50 1.55 6.48 -0.16
N PHE A 51 1.94 5.31 -0.70
CA PHE A 51 1.88 5.12 -2.17
C PHE A 51 0.46 4.90 -2.67
N LEU A 52 -0.32 4.04 -2.01
CA LEU A 52 -1.71 3.78 -2.38
C LEU A 52 -2.61 4.97 -2.00
N ASP A 53 -2.42 5.59 -0.84
CA ASP A 53 -3.15 6.81 -0.47
C ASP A 53 -2.86 7.98 -1.43
N ARG A 54 -1.61 8.15 -1.89
CA ARG A 54 -1.28 9.18 -2.90
C ARG A 54 -1.81 8.86 -4.29
N SER A 55 -1.85 7.59 -4.68
CA SER A 55 -2.29 7.19 -6.03
C SER A 55 -3.80 7.05 -6.16
N TRP A 56 -4.50 6.79 -5.06
CA TRP A 56 -5.97 6.75 -4.99
C TRP A 56 -6.60 8.11 -4.66
N GLY A 57 -5.85 9.21 -4.71
CA GLY A 57 -6.38 10.56 -4.58
C GLY A 57 -7.48 10.89 -5.60
N ALA A 58 -7.54 10.18 -6.74
CA ALA A 58 -8.64 10.29 -7.69
C ALA A 58 -9.97 9.68 -7.19
N TRP A 59 -9.91 8.78 -6.19
CA TRP A 59 -11.04 8.02 -5.65
C TRP A 59 -11.58 8.59 -4.33
N ASN A 60 -10.78 9.39 -3.61
CA ASN A 60 -11.20 10.06 -2.38
C ASN A 60 -11.52 11.54 -2.65
N ARG A 61 -12.49 11.79 -3.53
CA ARG A 61 -12.94 13.15 -3.85
C ARG A 61 -13.82 13.67 -2.71
N GLU A 62 -13.60 14.92 -2.31
CA GLU A 62 -14.49 15.63 -1.38
C GLU A 62 -15.87 15.88 -2.01
N GLU A 63 -15.92 15.98 -3.34
CA GLU A 63 -17.16 16.12 -4.10
C GLU A 63 -17.89 14.78 -4.27
N SER A 64 -19.20 14.82 -4.09
CA SER A 64 -20.06 13.69 -4.39
C SER A 64 -20.03 13.35 -5.90
N PRO A 65 -20.37 12.10 -6.28
CA PRO A 65 -20.49 11.73 -7.69
C PRO A 65 -21.42 12.66 -8.48
N ALA A 66 -22.49 13.14 -7.86
CA ALA A 66 -23.44 14.05 -8.50
C ALA A 66 -22.81 15.42 -8.84
N GLU A 67 -22.02 15.96 -7.92
CA GLU A 67 -21.31 17.24 -8.12
C GLU A 67 -20.23 17.10 -9.19
N THR A 68 -19.52 15.97 -9.23
CA THR A 68 -18.53 15.67 -10.28
C THR A 68 -19.20 15.68 -11.67
N VAL A 69 -20.32 14.96 -11.82
CA VAL A 69 -21.06 14.88 -13.09
C VAL A 69 -21.57 16.25 -13.52
N LYS A 70 -22.07 17.06 -12.57
CA LYS A 70 -22.54 18.41 -12.84
C LYS A 70 -21.41 19.30 -13.38
N LYS A 71 -20.26 19.34 -12.70
CA LYS A 71 -19.09 20.13 -13.14
C LYS A 71 -18.59 19.69 -14.52
N ALA A 72 -18.54 18.39 -14.78
CA ALA A 72 -18.11 17.87 -16.08
C ALA A 72 -19.05 18.32 -17.21
N ARG A 73 -20.37 18.30 -16.98
CA ARG A 73 -21.36 18.79 -17.96
C ARG A 73 -21.27 20.29 -18.18
N GLU A 74 -21.13 21.08 -17.13
CA GLU A 74 -20.98 22.54 -17.23
C GLU A 74 -19.73 22.92 -18.03
N ALA A 75 -18.60 22.25 -17.78
CA ALA A 75 -17.37 22.46 -18.54
C ALA A 75 -17.52 22.08 -20.01
N PHE A 76 -18.19 20.96 -20.29
CA PHE A 76 -18.49 20.52 -21.64
C PHE A 76 -19.39 21.52 -22.38
N ASP A 77 -20.51 21.93 -21.78
CA ASP A 77 -21.45 22.88 -22.36
C ASP A 77 -20.81 24.25 -22.59
N ALA A 78 -19.98 24.73 -21.66
CA ALA A 78 -19.22 25.97 -21.82
C ALA A 78 -18.24 25.89 -23.00
N SER A 79 -17.58 24.76 -23.20
CA SER A 79 -16.66 24.54 -24.33
C SER A 79 -17.41 24.53 -25.67
N MET A 80 -18.61 23.97 -25.70
CA MET A 80 -19.46 23.90 -26.91
C MET A 80 -20.04 25.28 -27.26
N ARG A 81 -20.46 26.07 -26.26
CA ARG A 81 -20.95 27.44 -26.47
C ARG A 81 -19.86 28.42 -26.91
N ARG A 82 -18.60 28.18 -26.52
CA ARG A 82 -17.45 29.02 -26.92
C ARG A 82 -17.16 28.97 -28.43
N HIS A 83 -17.56 27.89 -29.10
CA HIS A 83 -17.38 27.69 -30.54
C HIS A 83 -18.71 27.70 -31.31
N GLN A 84 -19.81 28.18 -30.70
CA GLN A 84 -21.03 28.45 -31.45
C GLN A 84 -20.84 29.74 -32.27
N PRO A 85 -21.10 29.71 -33.59
CA PRO A 85 -21.09 30.90 -34.45
C PRO A 85 -22.25 31.86 -34.13
#